data_AF-A0A1G1CB94-F1
#
_entry.id   AF-A0A1G1CB94-F1
#
_cell.length_a   1.000
_cell.length_b   1.000
_cell.length_c   1.000
_cell.angle_alpha   90.00
_cell.angle_beta   90.00
_cell.angle_gamma   90.00
#
_symmetry.space_group_name_H-M   'P 1'
#
loop_
_entity.id
_entity.type
_entity.pdbx_description
1 polymer ?
#
loop_
_entity_poly.entity_id
_entity_poly.type
_entity_poly.pdbx_seq_one_letter_code
_entity_poly.pdbx_strand_id
1 'polypeptide(L)'
;MTDGKKNQPPSSEIVLYQTEDGRNRIEVRLENETVWLTQQLMAELFQTTKQNISLHLQNIYEQGELTREATVKESLTVREEGGRQVRRTVEFYNLDGIISVGYRVNSVRGTQFRIWATQRLREYIVKGFTLDDERLKGRDRLADYFDELLARIREIRASEKRVYQRIREIFALASDYREGEQEPQVFFATMQNKMHFAATGMTTAAIVRRRADASQANMGLTAWSGGRVLKRDVPTAKNYLDEREIDTLNRIVVMFLDQAEFRAQRRQDIKMRDWTAFLDKFLRDTELPVLEGAGTVTQEDARSWAEAQYDTFAERRRLQAEQTAEKQYVEDLQSASKALEATGKKPLPKRRGRKA
;
A
#
# COMPACT_ATOMS: atom_id res chain seq x y z
N MET A 1 -12.83 -21.39 42.81
CA MET A 1 -12.42 -19.98 42.91
C MET A 1 -12.16 -19.48 41.51
N THR A 2 -13.16 -18.87 40.90
CA THR A 2 -13.15 -18.34 39.53
C THR A 2 -12.67 -16.90 39.59
N ASP A 3 -11.47 -16.66 39.10
CA ASP A 3 -10.86 -15.33 39.06
C ASP A 3 -11.46 -14.52 37.91
N GLY A 4 -12.01 -13.35 38.26
CA GLY A 4 -12.71 -12.47 37.35
C GLY A 4 -11.74 -11.73 36.46
N LYS A 5 -11.74 -12.05 35.16
CA LYS A 5 -11.17 -11.17 34.13
C LYS A 5 -11.88 -9.82 34.19
N LYS A 6 -11.26 -8.86 34.88
CA LYS A 6 -11.63 -7.44 34.81
C LYS A 6 -11.50 -7.01 33.35
N ASN A 7 -12.64 -6.67 32.77
CA ASN A 7 -12.79 -6.07 31.45
C ASN A 7 -12.01 -4.75 31.43
N GLN A 8 -10.78 -4.75 30.91
CA GLN A 8 -10.07 -3.51 30.61
C GLN A 8 -10.81 -2.82 29.46
N PRO A 9 -11.21 -1.54 29.59
CA PRO A 9 -11.79 -0.81 28.47
C PRO A 9 -10.76 -0.71 27.34
N PRO A 10 -11.19 -0.73 26.07
CA PRO A 10 -10.29 -0.63 24.92
C PRO A 10 -9.44 0.64 25.05
N SER A 11 -8.13 0.49 24.84
CA SER A 11 -7.17 1.59 24.92
C SER A 11 -7.48 2.60 23.82
N SER A 12 -8.16 3.68 24.18
CA SER A 12 -8.47 4.75 23.26
C SER A 12 -7.41 5.84 23.42
N GLU A 13 -6.62 6.10 22.38
CA GLU A 13 -5.64 7.19 22.41
C GLU A 13 -6.38 8.52 22.25
N ILE A 14 -6.13 9.46 23.18
CA ILE A 14 -6.68 10.81 23.09
C ILE A 14 -5.63 11.69 22.43
N VAL A 15 -5.95 12.20 21.24
CA VAL A 15 -5.11 13.17 20.53
C VAL A 15 -5.65 14.56 20.76
N LEU A 16 -4.76 15.48 21.11
CA LEU A 16 -5.11 16.89 21.27
C LEU A 16 -4.96 17.60 19.92
N TYR A 17 -6.07 17.82 19.20
CA TYR A 17 -6.01 18.66 18.01
C TYR A 17 -5.96 20.13 18.42
N GLN A 18 -4.90 20.83 18.02
CA GLN A 18 -4.76 22.26 18.21
C GLN A 18 -4.99 22.99 16.87
N THR A 19 -5.93 23.93 16.85
CA THR A 19 -6.12 24.82 15.69
C THR A 19 -4.85 25.65 15.43
N GLU A 20 -4.59 26.04 14.17
CA GLU A 20 -3.37 26.80 13.77
C GLU A 20 -3.06 28.00 14.67
N ASP A 21 -4.07 28.73 15.14
CA ASP A 21 -3.94 29.89 16.03
C ASP A 21 -3.94 29.53 17.54
N GLY A 22 -3.80 28.26 17.90
CA GLY A 22 -3.57 27.78 19.26
C GLY A 22 -4.79 27.78 20.19
N ARG A 23 -5.92 28.36 19.76
CA ARG A 23 -7.06 28.73 20.62
C ARG A 23 -8.01 27.59 20.97
N ASN A 24 -8.19 26.60 20.10
CA ASN A 24 -9.08 25.46 20.37
C ASN A 24 -8.25 24.19 20.53
N ARG A 25 -8.50 23.48 21.63
CA ARG A 25 -7.98 22.15 21.92
C ARG A 25 -9.15 21.18 21.95
N ILE A 26 -9.13 20.20 21.07
CA ILE A 26 -10.17 19.16 21.04
C ILE A 26 -9.53 17.83 21.37
N GLU A 27 -10.10 17.15 22.35
CA GLU A 27 -9.76 15.76 22.66
C GLU A 27 -10.42 14.86 21.64
N VAL A 28 -9.57 14.19 20.85
CA VAL A 28 -9.99 13.33 19.77
C VAL A 28 -9.71 11.89 20.15
N ARG A 29 -10.73 11.03 20.08
CA ARG A 29 -10.53 9.60 20.27
C ARG A 29 -10.00 8.97 18.98
N LEU A 30 -8.80 8.39 19.05
CA LEU A 30 -8.28 7.49 18.02
C LEU A 30 -8.59 6.03 18.38
N GLU A 31 -9.26 5.36 17.46
CA GLU A 31 -9.66 3.96 17.58
C GLU A 31 -9.75 3.36 16.16
N ASN A 32 -9.09 2.21 15.94
CA ASN A 32 -8.99 1.55 14.64
C ASN A 32 -8.45 2.47 13.54
N GLU A 33 -7.34 3.17 13.83
CA GLU A 33 -6.64 4.08 12.89
C GLU A 33 -7.46 5.27 12.37
N THR A 34 -8.66 5.49 12.90
CA THR A 34 -9.48 6.66 12.57
C THR A 34 -9.78 7.50 13.80
N VAL A 35 -10.05 8.77 13.54
CA VAL A 35 -10.54 9.76 14.48
C VAL A 35 -12.07 9.63 14.61
N TRP A 36 -12.57 9.77 15.84
CA TRP A 36 -14.00 9.78 16.14
C TRP A 36 -14.42 11.04 16.91
N LEU A 37 -15.42 11.76 16.39
CA LEU A 37 -15.99 12.94 17.04
C LEU A 37 -17.50 12.84 17.16
N THR A 38 -18.06 13.42 18.23
CA THR A 38 -19.52 13.64 18.32
C THR A 38 -19.91 14.88 17.52
N GLN A 39 -21.21 15.04 17.20
CA GLN A 39 -21.69 16.28 16.57
C GLN A 39 -21.36 17.53 17.38
N GLN A 40 -21.30 17.42 18.71
CA GLN A 40 -20.94 18.52 19.59
C GLN A 40 -19.47 18.92 19.43
N LEU A 41 -18.56 17.94 19.41
CA LEU A 41 -17.13 18.20 19.19
C LEU A 41 -16.86 18.73 17.77
N MET A 42 -17.60 18.25 16.76
CA MET A 42 -17.54 18.82 15.40
C MET A 42 -18.02 20.27 15.35
N ALA A 43 -19.08 20.60 16.10
CA ALA A 43 -19.59 21.96 16.21
C ALA A 43 -18.53 22.91 16.83
N GLU A 44 -17.81 22.44 17.85
CA GLU A 44 -16.69 23.16 18.47
C GLU A 44 -15.49 23.30 17.53
N LEU A 45 -15.12 22.23 16.81
CA LEU A 45 -14.04 22.20 15.82
C LEU A 45 -14.26 23.23 14.72
N PHE A 46 -15.45 23.21 14.13
CA PHE A 46 -15.79 24.07 13.01
C PHE A 46 -16.45 25.38 13.43
N GLN A 47 -16.53 25.69 14.73
CA GLN A 47 -17.17 26.91 15.28
C GLN A 47 -18.54 27.18 14.64
N THR A 48 -19.42 26.19 14.72
CA THR A 48 -20.80 26.22 14.19
C THR A 48 -21.76 25.64 15.23
N THR A 49 -23.05 25.59 14.92
CA THR A 49 -24.05 24.95 15.78
C THR A 49 -24.12 23.46 15.53
N LYS A 50 -24.49 22.68 16.56
CA LYS A 50 -24.77 21.25 16.44
C LYS A 50 -25.84 20.97 15.39
N GLN A 51 -26.89 21.80 15.33
CA GLN A 51 -27.98 21.70 14.36
C GLN A 51 -27.45 21.80 12.92
N ASN A 52 -26.50 22.69 12.66
CA ASN A 52 -25.89 22.81 11.34
C ASN A 52 -25.05 21.57 10.98
N ILE A 53 -24.34 20.99 11.95
CA ILE A 53 -23.64 19.71 11.78
C ILE A 53 -24.64 18.60 11.44
N SER A 54 -25.75 18.49 12.18
CA SER A 54 -26.80 17.49 11.91
C SER A 54 -27.39 17.65 10.50
N LEU A 55 -27.64 18.88 10.07
CA LEU A 55 -28.14 19.19 8.72
C LEU A 55 -27.17 18.71 7.63
N HIS A 56 -25.88 19.02 7.77
CA HIS A 56 -24.88 18.59 6.79
C HIS A 56 -24.73 17.07 6.73
N LEU A 57 -24.72 16.39 7.88
CA LEU A 57 -24.66 14.93 7.95
C LEU A 57 -25.87 14.29 7.27
N GLN A 58 -27.08 14.80 7.53
CA GLN A 58 -28.30 14.31 6.87
C GLN A 58 -28.18 14.43 5.35
N ASN A 59 -27.79 15.61 4.85
CA ASN A 59 -27.62 15.84 3.42
C ASN A 59 -26.56 14.92 2.79
N ILE A 60 -25.45 14.66 3.49
CA ILE A 60 -24.37 13.75 3.02
C ILE A 60 -24.92 12.33 2.80
N TYR A 61 -25.73 11.82 3.74
CA TYR A 61 -26.33 10.50 3.62
C TYR A 61 -27.44 10.44 2.56
N GLU A 62 -28.28 11.47 2.49
CA GLU A 62 -29.34 11.56 1.45
C GLU A 62 -28.77 11.62 0.03
N GLN A 63 -27.60 12.24 -0.13
CA GLN A 63 -26.88 12.31 -1.41
C GLN A 63 -26.12 11.02 -1.74
N GLY A 64 -26.03 10.06 -0.81
CA GLY A 64 -25.29 8.82 -0.99
C GLY A 64 -23.77 8.99 -1.06
N GLU A 65 -23.23 10.12 -0.59
CA GLU A 65 -21.77 10.34 -0.54
C GLU A 65 -21.11 9.43 0.49
N LEU A 66 -21.78 9.20 1.63
CA LEU A 66 -21.38 8.26 2.66
C LEU A 66 -22.55 7.37 3.03
N THR A 67 -22.26 6.18 3.55
CA THR A 67 -23.24 5.31 4.21
C THR A 67 -23.13 5.47 5.71
N ARG A 68 -24.29 5.52 6.38
CA ARG A 68 -24.36 5.77 7.82
C ARG A 68 -23.74 4.64 8.62
N GLU A 69 -23.92 3.40 8.16
CA GLU A 69 -23.44 2.17 8.80
C GLU A 69 -21.91 2.09 8.81
N ALA A 70 -21.24 2.72 7.83
CA ALA A 70 -19.78 2.73 7.74
C ALA A 70 -19.12 3.88 8.52
N THR A 71 -19.89 4.92 8.84
CA THR A 71 -19.34 6.21 9.32
C THR A 71 -19.80 6.60 10.72
N VAL A 72 -20.81 5.90 11.27
CA VAL A 72 -21.38 6.16 12.60
C VAL A 72 -21.19 4.96 13.52
N LYS A 73 -20.77 5.21 14.76
CA LYS A 73 -20.87 4.25 15.86
C LYS A 73 -21.65 4.83 17.02
N GLU A 74 -22.39 3.97 17.71
CA GLU A 74 -23.15 4.33 18.91
C GLU A 74 -22.38 3.93 20.17
N SER A 75 -22.28 4.83 21.14
CA SER A 75 -21.71 4.53 22.45
C SER A 75 -22.67 4.92 23.57
N LEU A 76 -22.82 4.03 24.55
CA LEU A 76 -23.64 4.28 25.73
C LEU A 76 -22.87 5.14 26.72
N THR A 77 -23.32 6.38 26.91
CA THR A 77 -22.78 7.27 27.95
C THR A 77 -23.75 7.33 29.12
N VAL A 78 -23.25 7.09 30.34
CA VAL A 78 -24.00 7.25 31.58
C VAL A 78 -23.63 8.59 32.20
N ARG A 79 -24.62 9.46 32.44
CA ARG A 79 -24.44 10.73 33.16
C ARG A 79 -25.40 10.76 34.34
N GLU A 80 -24.94 11.27 35.49
CA GLU A 80 -25.83 11.60 36.61
C GLU A 80 -26.42 12.99 36.39
N GLU A 81 -27.74 13.07 36.26
CA GLU A 81 -28.51 14.32 36.23
C GLU A 81 -29.50 14.28 37.40
N GLY A 82 -29.36 15.22 38.36
CA GLY A 82 -30.30 15.38 39.47
C GLY A 82 -30.50 14.13 40.35
N GLY A 83 -29.46 13.33 40.57
CA GLY A 83 -29.51 12.10 41.38
C GLY A 83 -30.02 10.85 40.63
N ARG A 84 -30.23 10.91 39.31
CA ARG A 84 -30.59 9.75 38.47
C ARG A 84 -29.50 9.47 37.44
N GLN A 85 -29.15 8.21 37.27
CA GLN A 85 -28.29 7.76 36.17
C GLN A 85 -29.12 7.68 34.88
N VAL A 86 -28.82 8.59 33.95
CA VAL A 86 -29.45 8.61 32.62
C VAL A 86 -28.47 8.01 31.62
N ARG A 87 -28.90 6.94 30.95
CA ARG A 87 -28.17 6.34 29.82
C ARG A 87 -28.60 7.06 28.55
N ARG A 88 -27.65 7.67 27.84
CA ARG A 88 -27.88 8.22 26.50
C ARG A 88 -26.98 7.52 25.50
N THR A 89 -27.58 7.11 24.39
CA THR A 89 -26.82 6.71 23.21
C THR A 89 -26.26 7.97 22.57
N VAL A 90 -24.94 8.03 22.42
CA VAL A 90 -24.23 9.12 21.77
C VAL A 90 -23.59 8.59 20.50
N GLU A 91 -23.83 9.29 19.40
CA GLU A 91 -23.26 8.96 18.10
C GLU A 91 -21.89 9.60 17.93
N PHE A 92 -20.96 8.81 17.40
CA PHE A 92 -19.64 9.22 17.00
C PHE A 92 -19.49 9.03 15.49
N TYR A 93 -18.88 10.01 14.85
CA TYR A 93 -18.67 10.09 13.42
C TYR A 93 -17.18 9.95 13.13
N ASN A 94 -16.83 9.12 12.15
CA ASN A 94 -15.44 8.84 11.76
C ASN A 94 -14.81 10.02 10.98
N LEU A 95 -13.56 9.86 10.57
CA LEU A 95 -12.82 10.87 9.83
C LEU A 95 -13.51 11.32 8.54
N ASP A 96 -14.11 10.39 7.78
CA ASP A 96 -14.78 10.70 6.52
C ASP A 96 -15.99 11.62 6.74
N GLY A 97 -16.80 11.34 7.78
CA GLY A 97 -17.91 12.19 8.18
C GLY A 97 -17.42 13.59 8.60
N ILE A 98 -16.34 13.66 9.38
CA ILE A 98 -15.76 14.92 9.85
C ILE A 98 -15.25 15.77 8.67
N ILE A 99 -14.52 15.17 7.73
CA ILE A 99 -14.00 15.84 6.53
C ILE A 99 -15.17 16.35 5.68
N SER A 100 -16.15 15.50 5.41
CA SER A 100 -17.31 15.83 4.55
C SER A 100 -18.14 16.98 5.10
N VAL A 101 -18.30 17.04 6.42
CA VAL A 101 -18.92 18.19 7.11
C VAL A 101 -18.02 19.42 7.02
N GLY A 102 -16.72 19.29 7.28
CA GLY A 102 -15.76 20.40 7.23
C GLY A 102 -15.73 21.14 5.87
N TYR A 103 -15.92 20.42 4.77
CA TYR A 103 -16.05 21.01 3.43
C TYR A 103 -17.34 21.81 3.23
N ARG A 104 -18.42 21.50 3.96
CA ARG A 104 -19.75 22.11 3.81
C ARG A 104 -20.05 23.22 4.80
N VAL A 105 -19.41 23.20 5.98
CA VAL A 105 -19.64 24.22 7.01
C VAL A 105 -19.14 25.59 6.53
N ASN A 106 -20.05 26.56 6.52
CA ASN A 106 -19.73 27.95 6.22
C ASN A 106 -19.33 28.71 7.50
N SER A 107 -18.10 28.50 7.96
CA SER A 107 -17.51 29.22 9.08
C SER A 107 -16.06 29.64 8.78
N VAL A 108 -15.48 30.49 9.63
CA VAL A 108 -14.06 30.85 9.54
C VAL A 108 -13.18 29.60 9.65
N ARG A 109 -13.50 28.71 10.61
CA ARG A 109 -12.79 27.43 10.79
C ARG A 109 -12.99 26.47 9.61
N GLY A 110 -14.21 26.37 9.07
CA GLY A 110 -14.46 25.58 7.85
C GLY A 110 -13.67 26.11 6.66
N THR A 111 -13.53 27.43 6.55
CA THR A 111 -12.71 28.07 5.50
C THR A 111 -11.23 27.76 5.69
N GLN A 112 -10.69 27.91 6.90
CA GLN A 112 -9.30 27.53 7.22
C GLN A 112 -9.04 26.05 6.94
N PHE A 113 -9.94 25.17 7.36
CA PHE A 113 -9.86 23.74 7.09
C PHE A 113 -9.78 23.44 5.60
N ARG A 114 -10.64 24.06 4.77
CA ARG A 114 -10.59 23.89 3.31
C ARG A 114 -9.29 24.42 2.71
N ILE A 115 -8.79 25.56 3.16
CA ILE A 115 -7.49 26.11 2.71
C ILE A 115 -6.37 25.12 3.03
N TRP A 116 -6.30 24.65 4.28
CA TRP A 116 -5.31 23.67 4.73
C TRP A 116 -5.40 22.36 3.92
N ALA A 117 -6.59 21.78 3.79
CA ALA A 117 -6.79 20.53 3.06
C ALA A 117 -6.42 20.67 1.57
N THR A 118 -6.77 21.81 0.96
CA THR A 118 -6.41 22.12 -0.43
C THR A 118 -4.89 22.25 -0.59
N GLN A 119 -4.20 22.86 0.38
CA GLN A 119 -2.74 22.96 0.35
C GLN A 119 -2.07 21.58 0.44
N ARG A 120 -2.55 20.69 1.33
CA ARG A 120 -2.06 19.31 1.45
C ARG A 120 -2.31 18.52 0.16
N LEU A 121 -3.50 18.61 -0.41
CA LEU A 121 -3.82 17.95 -1.68
C LEU A 121 -2.96 18.48 -2.83
N ARG A 122 -2.78 19.81 -2.92
CA ARG A 122 -1.89 20.42 -3.92
C ARG A 122 -0.46 19.94 -3.76
N GLU A 123 0.05 19.89 -2.54
CA GLU A 123 1.38 19.40 -2.22
C GLU A 123 1.56 17.95 -2.69
N TYR A 124 0.59 17.07 -2.38
CA TYR A 124 0.58 15.70 -2.87
C TYR A 124 0.56 15.61 -4.40
N ILE A 125 -0.30 16.37 -5.08
CA ILE A 125 -0.38 16.36 -6.55
C ILE A 125 0.92 16.83 -7.21
N VAL A 126 1.59 17.84 -6.64
CA VAL A 126 2.81 18.41 -7.23
C VAL A 126 4.06 17.59 -6.88
N LYS A 127 4.22 17.18 -5.62
CA LYS A 127 5.43 16.51 -5.13
C LYS A 127 5.34 14.98 -5.13
N GLY A 128 4.12 14.43 -5.12
CA GLY A 128 3.84 13.01 -4.94
C GLY A 128 3.77 12.55 -3.48
N PHE A 129 3.91 13.45 -2.50
CA PHE A 129 3.85 13.13 -1.07
C PHE A 129 3.42 14.33 -0.22
N THR A 130 2.98 14.06 1.01
CA THR A 130 2.68 15.05 2.06
C THR A 130 3.08 14.44 3.39
N LEU A 131 3.80 15.19 4.22
CA LEU A 131 4.32 14.71 5.51
C LEU A 131 3.99 15.72 6.61
N ASP A 132 3.81 15.18 7.82
CA ASP A 132 3.74 15.97 9.05
C ASP A 132 5.07 15.81 9.79
N ASP A 133 6.02 16.70 9.47
CA ASP A 133 7.39 16.60 9.98
C ASP A 133 7.46 16.70 11.51
N GLU A 134 6.60 17.52 12.13
CA GLU A 134 6.61 17.71 13.59
C GLU A 134 6.06 16.48 14.31
N ARG A 135 5.03 15.82 13.76
CA ARG A 135 4.55 14.54 14.27
C ARG A 135 5.60 13.45 14.11
N LEU A 136 6.26 13.36 12.95
CA LEU A 136 7.30 12.35 12.68
C LEU A 136 8.58 12.57 13.52
N LYS A 137 8.84 13.79 14.03
CA LYS A 137 9.96 14.09 14.94
C LYS A 137 9.72 13.67 16.40
N GLY A 138 8.54 13.13 16.75
CA GLY A 138 8.35 12.39 18.00
C GLY A 138 7.80 13.20 19.19
N ARG A 139 6.64 13.85 19.04
CA ARG A 139 5.89 14.39 20.19
C ARG A 139 4.69 13.55 20.64
N ASP A 140 4.17 12.66 19.79
CA ASP A 140 2.99 11.85 20.10
C ASP A 140 3.23 10.36 19.86
N ARG A 141 2.73 9.54 20.80
CA ARG A 141 2.84 8.08 20.88
C ARG A 141 2.07 7.31 19.80
N LEU A 142 1.48 7.99 18.83
CA LEU A 142 0.72 7.33 17.76
C LEU A 142 1.67 6.46 16.95
N ALA A 143 1.24 5.22 16.69
CA ALA A 143 1.94 4.16 16.00
C ALA A 143 3.04 4.62 15.01
N ASP A 144 4.18 3.94 15.09
CA ASP A 144 5.43 4.27 14.41
C ASP A 144 5.37 4.01 12.89
N TYR A 145 4.56 4.79 12.17
CA TYR A 145 4.50 4.78 10.70
C TYR A 145 5.78 5.36 10.06
N PHE A 146 6.73 5.85 10.87
CA PHE A 146 8.01 6.34 10.36
C PHE A 146 8.85 5.20 9.78
N ASP A 147 8.87 4.04 10.44
CA ASP A 147 9.56 2.85 9.92
C ASP A 147 8.95 2.36 8.59
N GLU A 148 7.62 2.42 8.48
CA GLU A 148 6.91 2.11 7.23
C GLU A 148 7.25 3.12 6.12
N LEU A 149 7.27 4.42 6.44
CA LEU A 149 7.67 5.46 5.52
C LEU A 149 9.11 5.24 5.02
N LEU A 150 10.04 4.91 5.93
CA LEU A 150 11.42 4.58 5.57
C LEU A 150 11.48 3.34 4.67
N ALA A 151 10.69 2.30 4.94
CA ALA A 151 10.62 1.11 4.10
C ALA A 151 10.13 1.46 2.69
N ARG A 152 9.06 2.24 2.56
CA ARG A 152 8.54 2.73 1.27
C ARG A 152 9.58 3.57 0.51
N ILE A 153 10.29 4.47 1.20
CA ILE A 153 11.37 5.28 0.60
C ILE A 153 12.51 4.38 0.11
N ARG A 154 12.92 3.36 0.89
CA ARG A 154 13.93 2.39 0.48
C ARG A 154 13.52 1.63 -0.78
N GLU A 155 12.28 1.16 -0.84
CA GLU A 155 11.74 0.47 -2.02
C GLU A 155 11.75 1.38 -3.26
N ILE A 156 11.32 2.64 -3.13
CA ILE A 156 11.34 3.62 -4.21
C ILE A 156 12.77 3.89 -4.69
N ARG A 157 13.72 4.10 -3.75
CA ARG A 157 15.14 4.32 -4.07
C ARG A 157 15.77 3.11 -4.74
N ALA A 158 15.41 1.89 -4.31
CA ALA A 158 15.89 0.63 -4.87
C ALA A 158 15.11 0.16 -6.13
N SER A 159 14.18 0.97 -6.63
CA SER A 159 13.55 0.69 -7.93
C SER A 159 14.60 0.78 -9.04
N GLU A 160 14.61 -0.18 -9.96
CA GLU A 160 15.67 -0.29 -11.00
C GLU A 160 15.85 1.00 -11.79
N LYS A 161 14.74 1.68 -12.11
CA LYS A 161 14.76 2.98 -12.80
C LYS A 161 15.50 4.06 -12.00
N ARG A 162 15.27 4.16 -10.69
CA ARG A 162 15.93 5.14 -9.83
C ARG A 162 17.40 4.81 -9.62
N VAL A 163 17.71 3.52 -9.41
CA VAL A 163 19.08 3.03 -9.30
C VAL A 163 19.88 3.34 -10.56
N TYR A 164 19.33 2.99 -11.74
CA TYR A 164 19.96 3.27 -13.03
C TYR A 164 20.21 4.75 -13.25
N GLN A 165 19.20 5.59 -12.99
CA GLN A 165 19.33 7.04 -13.11
C GLN A 165 20.44 7.57 -12.19
N ARG A 166 20.45 7.15 -10.91
CA ARG A 166 21.42 7.64 -9.92
C ARG A 166 22.85 7.24 -10.28
N ILE A 167 23.05 6.01 -10.75
CA ILE A 167 24.36 5.54 -11.19
C ILE A 167 24.83 6.30 -12.41
N ARG A 168 23.94 6.58 -13.37
CA ARG A 168 24.30 7.39 -14.54
C ARG A 168 24.70 8.81 -14.14
N GLU A 169 24.01 9.40 -13.17
CA GLU A 169 24.37 10.72 -12.61
C GLU A 169 25.73 10.68 -11.91
N ILE A 170 26.04 9.60 -11.18
CA ILE A 170 27.35 9.39 -10.54
C ILE A 170 28.44 9.20 -11.60
N PHE A 171 28.18 8.45 -12.68
CA PHE A 171 29.12 8.21 -13.76
C PHE A 171 29.37 9.44 -14.62
N ALA A 172 28.37 10.32 -14.79
CA ALA A 172 28.57 11.60 -15.45
C ALA A 172 29.60 12.49 -14.73
N LEU A 173 29.96 12.19 -13.48
CA LEU A 173 31.02 12.86 -12.73
C LEU A 173 32.40 12.18 -12.89
N ALA A 174 32.47 10.99 -13.48
CA ALA A 174 33.72 10.29 -13.74
C ALA A 174 34.46 10.95 -14.92
N SER A 175 35.79 11.04 -14.81
CA SER A 175 36.61 11.77 -15.80
C SER A 175 36.71 11.07 -17.16
N ASP A 176 36.49 9.76 -17.21
CA ASP A 176 36.59 8.92 -18.40
C ASP A 176 35.23 8.50 -18.98
N TYR A 177 34.10 8.97 -18.42
CA TYR A 177 32.78 8.64 -18.92
C TYR A 177 32.48 9.31 -20.27
N ARG A 178 32.05 8.52 -21.25
CA ARG A 178 31.53 8.99 -22.54
C ARG A 178 30.14 8.45 -22.80
N GLU A 179 29.24 9.31 -23.27
CA GLU A 179 27.89 8.88 -23.63
C GLU A 179 27.92 7.92 -24.84
N GLY A 180 27.22 6.79 -24.73
CA GLY A 180 27.10 5.80 -25.80
C GLY A 180 28.07 4.61 -25.70
N GLU A 181 28.99 4.58 -24.74
CA GLU A 181 29.84 3.41 -24.50
C GLU A 181 29.08 2.25 -23.84
N GLN A 182 29.53 1.02 -24.09
CA GLN A 182 28.92 -0.20 -23.52
C GLN A 182 29.34 -0.43 -22.06
N GLU A 183 30.45 0.16 -21.61
CA GLU A 183 31.02 -0.04 -20.27
C GLU A 183 30.04 0.23 -19.11
N PRO A 184 29.20 1.30 -19.14
CA PRO A 184 28.17 1.54 -18.12
C PRO A 184 27.08 0.47 -18.06
N GLN A 185 26.71 -0.12 -19.21
CA GLN A 185 25.70 -1.19 -19.26
C GLN A 185 26.25 -2.48 -18.64
N VAL A 186 27.50 -2.81 -18.98
CA VAL A 186 28.21 -3.96 -18.40
C VAL A 186 28.36 -3.79 -16.89
N PHE A 187 28.75 -2.60 -16.43
CA PHE A 187 28.80 -2.30 -15.00
C PHE A 187 27.44 -2.47 -14.33
N PHE A 188 26.37 -1.93 -14.90
CA PHE A 188 25.03 -2.03 -14.31
C PHE A 188 24.60 -3.50 -14.17
N ALA A 189 24.79 -4.31 -15.21
CA ALA A 189 24.51 -5.74 -15.17
C ALA A 189 25.37 -6.48 -14.13
N THR A 190 26.66 -6.12 -14.03
CA THR A 190 27.59 -6.67 -13.04
C THR A 190 27.15 -6.33 -11.62
N MET A 191 26.77 -5.08 -11.40
CA MET A 191 26.30 -4.60 -10.11
C MET A 191 24.98 -5.28 -9.73
N GLN A 192 24.01 -5.35 -10.64
CA GLN A 192 22.73 -6.03 -10.41
C GLN A 192 22.97 -7.49 -9.98
N ASN A 193 23.84 -8.22 -10.68
CA ASN A 193 24.19 -9.60 -10.33
C ASN A 193 24.86 -9.72 -8.96
N LYS A 194 25.82 -8.84 -8.65
CA LYS A 194 26.49 -8.85 -7.34
C LYS A 194 25.53 -8.51 -6.19
N MET A 195 24.62 -7.56 -6.37
CA MET A 195 23.62 -7.20 -5.35
C MET A 195 22.60 -8.32 -5.13
N HIS A 196 22.11 -8.97 -6.20
CA HIS A 196 21.22 -10.13 -6.06
C HIS A 196 21.93 -11.30 -5.39
N PHE A 197 23.20 -11.54 -5.74
CA PHE A 197 23.99 -12.58 -5.09
C PHE A 197 24.24 -12.29 -3.61
N ALA A 198 24.54 -11.03 -3.26
CA ALA A 198 24.70 -10.61 -1.87
C ALA A 198 23.43 -10.85 -1.04
N ALA A 199 22.24 -10.67 -1.63
CA ALA A 199 20.96 -10.87 -0.96
C ALA A 199 20.49 -12.34 -0.92
N THR A 200 20.83 -13.16 -1.93
CA THR A 200 20.20 -14.49 -2.14
C THR A 200 21.18 -15.66 -2.26
N GLY A 201 22.48 -15.39 -2.40
CA GLY A 201 23.49 -16.37 -2.78
C GLY A 201 23.38 -16.87 -4.23
N MET A 202 22.56 -16.23 -5.07
CA MET A 202 22.33 -16.63 -6.47
C MET A 202 22.44 -15.43 -7.43
N THR A 203 22.92 -15.67 -8.65
CA THR A 203 22.86 -14.67 -9.72
C THR A 203 21.43 -14.46 -10.20
N THR A 204 21.16 -13.35 -10.90
CA THR A 204 19.82 -13.06 -11.45
C THR A 204 19.30 -14.20 -12.32
N ALA A 205 20.13 -14.70 -13.24
CA ALA A 205 19.82 -15.84 -14.09
C ALA A 205 19.53 -17.12 -13.28
N ALA A 206 20.32 -17.40 -12.25
CA ALA A 206 20.11 -18.58 -11.40
C ALA A 206 18.80 -18.51 -10.60
N ILE A 207 18.42 -17.33 -10.09
CA ILE A 207 17.14 -17.11 -9.41
C ILE A 207 15.99 -17.48 -10.33
N VAL A 208 15.94 -16.87 -11.53
CA VAL A 208 14.86 -17.13 -12.51
C VAL A 208 14.84 -18.61 -12.91
N ARG A 209 16.00 -19.19 -13.23
CA ARG A 209 16.11 -20.59 -13.66
C ARG A 209 15.63 -21.58 -12.61
N ARG A 210 15.86 -21.28 -11.32
CA ARG A 210 15.54 -22.16 -10.20
C ARG A 210 14.11 -21.96 -9.68
N ARG A 211 13.60 -20.73 -9.70
CA ARG A 211 12.31 -20.37 -9.07
C ARG A 211 11.14 -20.25 -10.02
N ALA A 212 11.38 -20.03 -11.32
CA ALA A 212 10.31 -20.09 -12.32
C ALA A 212 9.79 -21.52 -12.46
N ASP A 213 8.59 -21.76 -11.93
CA ASP A 213 7.97 -23.09 -11.89
C ASP A 213 6.47 -23.02 -12.17
N ALA A 214 6.07 -23.51 -13.34
CA ALA A 214 4.68 -23.51 -13.81
C ALA A 214 3.72 -24.27 -12.89
N SER A 215 4.22 -25.19 -12.05
CA SER A 215 3.41 -25.97 -11.12
C SER A 215 2.96 -25.14 -9.91
N GLN A 216 3.71 -24.10 -9.53
CA GLN A 216 3.39 -23.26 -8.38
C GLN A 216 2.28 -22.25 -8.67
N ALA A 217 1.71 -21.71 -7.61
CA ALA A 217 0.83 -20.55 -7.72
C ALA A 217 1.64 -19.38 -8.29
N ASN A 218 1.06 -18.68 -9.29
CA ASN A 218 1.70 -17.54 -9.96
C ASN A 218 3.15 -17.81 -10.44
N MET A 219 3.48 -19.06 -10.76
CA MET A 219 4.80 -19.51 -11.18
C MET A 219 5.95 -19.31 -10.17
N GLY A 220 5.63 -19.13 -8.89
CA GLY A 220 6.61 -18.80 -7.86
C GLY A 220 6.99 -17.32 -7.78
N LEU A 221 6.32 -16.44 -8.55
CA LEU A 221 6.48 -15.00 -8.39
C LEU A 221 5.85 -14.54 -7.07
N THR A 222 6.53 -13.62 -6.40
CA THR A 222 6.09 -12.92 -5.19
C THR A 222 5.58 -11.50 -5.51
N ALA A 223 6.00 -10.92 -6.63
CA ALA A 223 5.58 -9.59 -7.11
C ALA A 223 5.43 -9.54 -8.64
N TRP A 224 4.45 -8.79 -9.14
CA TRP A 224 4.25 -8.53 -10.57
C TRP A 224 3.43 -7.25 -10.79
N SER A 225 3.43 -6.74 -12.02
CA SER A 225 2.68 -5.53 -12.37
C SER A 225 1.26 -5.86 -12.87
N GLY A 226 0.25 -5.30 -12.21
CA GLY A 226 -1.16 -5.43 -12.59
C GLY A 226 -1.89 -6.61 -11.93
N GLY A 227 -3.11 -6.91 -12.40
CA GLY A 227 -3.98 -7.90 -11.75
C GLY A 227 -3.60 -9.37 -11.94
N ARG A 228 -2.64 -9.69 -12.82
CA ARG A 228 -2.21 -11.07 -13.09
C ARG A 228 -0.78 -11.12 -13.62
N VAL A 229 -0.09 -12.24 -13.41
CA VAL A 229 1.23 -12.52 -14.00
C VAL A 229 1.15 -12.53 -15.53
N LEU A 230 2.00 -11.73 -16.17
CA LEU A 230 2.20 -11.66 -17.61
C LEU A 230 3.58 -12.20 -18.01
N LYS A 231 3.72 -12.63 -19.28
CA LYS A 231 4.98 -13.20 -19.79
C LYS A 231 6.19 -12.28 -19.60
N ARG A 232 5.98 -10.96 -19.66
CA ARG A 232 7.01 -9.93 -19.45
C ARG A 232 7.55 -9.85 -18.02
N ASP A 233 6.81 -10.36 -17.03
CA ASP A 233 7.18 -10.26 -15.61
C ASP A 233 8.12 -11.41 -15.19
N VAL A 234 8.10 -12.52 -15.93
CA VAL A 234 8.77 -13.78 -15.61
C VAL A 234 10.31 -13.73 -15.77
N PRO A 235 10.91 -12.94 -16.67
CA PRO A 235 12.37 -12.84 -16.75
C PRO A 235 13.02 -12.03 -15.61
N THR A 236 12.23 -11.35 -14.77
CA THR A 236 12.74 -10.43 -13.75
C THR A 236 13.05 -11.16 -12.45
N ALA A 237 14.33 -11.33 -12.11
CA ALA A 237 14.76 -12.03 -10.89
C ALA A 237 14.16 -11.46 -9.60
N LYS A 238 14.04 -10.13 -9.50
CA LYS A 238 13.44 -9.42 -8.36
C LYS A 238 12.03 -9.91 -8.02
N ASN A 239 11.26 -10.34 -9.02
CA ASN A 239 9.88 -10.80 -8.86
C ASN A 239 9.77 -12.17 -8.18
N TYR A 240 10.88 -12.87 -7.97
CA TYR A 240 10.94 -14.17 -7.29
C TYR A 240 11.53 -14.09 -5.88
N LEU A 241 11.87 -12.89 -5.40
CA LEU A 241 12.49 -12.71 -4.10
C LEU A 241 11.44 -12.76 -2.99
N ASP A 242 11.78 -13.43 -1.89
CA ASP A 242 10.93 -13.36 -0.70
C ASP A 242 11.08 -12.01 0.03
N GLU A 243 10.26 -11.80 1.06
CA GLU A 243 10.22 -10.55 1.82
C GLU A 243 11.57 -10.18 2.48
N ARG A 244 12.35 -11.18 2.92
CA ARG A 244 13.66 -10.94 3.54
C ARG A 244 14.71 -10.63 2.51
N GLU A 245 14.70 -11.35 1.39
CA GLU A 245 15.63 -11.13 0.28
C GLU A 245 15.41 -9.76 -0.37
N ILE A 246 14.16 -9.34 -0.57
CA ILE A 246 13.86 -8.03 -1.15
C ILE A 246 14.22 -6.88 -0.22
N ASP A 247 13.97 -7.00 1.10
CA ASP A 247 14.40 -6.00 2.07
C ASP A 247 15.94 -5.89 2.11
N THR A 248 16.62 -7.04 2.13
CA THR A 248 18.09 -7.11 2.09
C THR A 248 18.63 -6.45 0.82
N LEU A 249 18.11 -6.83 -0.35
CA LEU A 249 18.49 -6.23 -1.63
C LEU A 249 18.29 -4.71 -1.62
N ASN A 250 17.12 -4.24 -1.18
CA ASN A 250 16.82 -2.81 -1.15
C ASN A 250 17.78 -2.06 -0.21
N ARG A 251 18.14 -2.63 0.95
CA ARG A 251 19.11 -2.03 1.88
C ARG A 251 20.50 -1.92 1.28
N ILE A 252 21.01 -3.00 0.68
CA ILE A 252 22.35 -3.03 0.08
C ILE A 252 22.45 -1.99 -1.03
N VAL A 253 21.42 -1.92 -1.90
CA VAL A 253 21.36 -0.95 -3.00
C VAL A 253 21.38 0.48 -2.47
N VAL A 254 20.57 0.80 -1.46
CA VAL A 254 20.51 2.15 -0.87
C VAL A 254 21.86 2.52 -0.24
N MET A 255 22.44 1.63 0.58
CA MET A 255 23.75 1.84 1.22
C MET A 255 24.85 2.09 0.19
N PHE A 256 24.90 1.29 -0.87
CA PHE A 256 25.86 1.48 -1.95
C PHE A 256 25.69 2.82 -2.64
N LEU A 257 24.46 3.21 -2.99
CA LEU A 257 24.18 4.47 -3.66
C LEU A 257 24.56 5.68 -2.79
N ASP A 258 24.24 5.65 -1.50
CA ASP A 258 24.59 6.73 -0.58
C ASP A 258 26.12 6.88 -0.46
N GLN A 259 26.86 5.77 -0.39
CA GLN A 259 28.33 5.81 -0.33
C GLN A 259 28.96 6.23 -1.65
N ALA A 260 28.40 5.78 -2.78
CA ALA A 260 28.82 6.17 -4.12
C ALA A 260 28.60 7.67 -4.36
N GLU A 261 27.43 8.19 -3.97
CA GLU A 261 27.11 9.61 -4.02
C GLU A 261 28.08 10.44 -3.16
N PHE A 262 28.28 10.04 -1.91
CA PHE A 262 29.20 10.73 -1.01
C PHE A 262 30.63 10.78 -1.57
N ARG A 263 31.06 9.69 -2.21
CA ARG A 263 32.38 9.62 -2.86
C ARG A 263 32.47 10.56 -4.07
N ALA A 264 31.43 10.58 -4.91
CA ALA A 264 31.38 11.44 -6.09
C ALA A 264 31.35 12.94 -5.73
N GLN A 265 30.62 13.33 -4.68
CA GLN A 265 30.59 14.71 -4.18
C GLN A 265 31.97 15.22 -3.73
N ARG A 266 32.84 14.33 -3.27
CA ARG A 266 34.21 14.68 -2.83
C ARG A 266 35.19 14.91 -3.98
N ARG A 267 34.71 14.93 -5.24
CA ARG A 267 35.49 15.23 -6.47
C ARG A 267 36.81 14.45 -6.54
N GLN A 268 36.76 13.18 -6.18
CA GLN A 268 37.87 12.28 -6.50
C GLN A 268 37.83 12.04 -8.01
N ASP A 269 38.99 12.09 -8.70
CA ASP A 269 39.12 11.65 -10.09
C ASP A 269 38.89 10.14 -10.17
N ILE A 270 37.62 9.71 -10.11
CA ILE A 270 37.23 8.30 -10.15
C ILE A 270 37.08 7.92 -11.62
N LYS A 271 37.72 6.81 -12.00
CA LYS A 271 37.55 6.19 -13.30
C LYS A 271 36.45 5.15 -13.27
N MET A 272 35.84 4.84 -14.41
CA MET A 272 34.80 3.82 -14.54
C MET A 272 35.22 2.47 -13.94
N ARG A 273 36.46 2.05 -14.19
CA ARG A 273 37.04 0.81 -13.63
C ARG A 273 37.10 0.77 -12.09
N ASP A 274 37.23 1.92 -11.44
CA ASP A 274 37.40 2.00 -9.99
C ASP A 274 36.08 1.73 -9.27
N TRP A 275 34.94 1.88 -9.97
CA TRP A 275 33.62 1.59 -9.43
C TRP A 275 33.38 0.10 -9.21
N THR A 276 33.91 -0.77 -10.07
CA THR A 276 33.81 -2.23 -9.87
C THR A 276 34.60 -2.67 -8.64
N ALA A 277 35.83 -2.16 -8.50
CA ALA A 277 36.64 -2.42 -7.31
C ALA A 277 36.01 -1.84 -6.04
N PHE A 278 35.38 -0.67 -6.15
CA PHE A 278 34.64 -0.07 -5.04
C PHE A 278 33.41 -0.88 -4.63
N LEU A 279 32.62 -1.40 -5.59
CA LEU A 279 31.50 -2.28 -5.31
C LEU A 279 31.95 -3.55 -4.58
N ASP A 280 33.02 -4.18 -5.04
CA ASP A 280 33.57 -5.38 -4.40
C ASP A 280 34.07 -5.10 -2.99
N LYS A 281 34.75 -3.97 -2.80
CA LYS A 281 35.19 -3.52 -1.48
C LYS A 281 34.00 -3.24 -0.55
N PHE A 282 32.98 -2.54 -1.04
CA PHE A 282 31.76 -2.22 -0.28
C PHE A 282 31.07 -3.50 0.23
N LEU A 283 30.88 -4.49 -0.63
CA LEU A 283 30.25 -5.75 -0.25
C LEU A 283 31.08 -6.49 0.81
N ARG A 284 32.41 -6.54 0.66
CA ARG A 284 33.30 -7.15 1.66
C ARG A 284 33.29 -6.42 3.00
N ASP A 285 33.36 -5.09 2.98
CA ASP A 285 33.37 -4.25 4.19
C ASP A 285 32.03 -4.35 4.96
N THR A 286 30.94 -4.68 4.26
CA THR A 286 29.60 -4.89 4.83
C THR A 286 29.37 -6.35 5.23
N GLU A 287 30.39 -7.21 5.15
CA GLU A 287 30.32 -8.65 5.46
C GLU A 287 29.31 -9.42 4.59
N LEU A 288 29.08 -8.95 3.35
CA LEU A 288 28.17 -9.58 2.39
C LEU A 288 28.91 -10.50 1.42
N PRO A 289 28.26 -11.59 0.97
CA PRO A 289 28.87 -12.49 0.01
C PRO A 289 29.09 -11.79 -1.34
N VAL A 290 30.30 -11.94 -1.89
CA VAL A 290 30.68 -11.35 -3.18
C VAL A 290 30.65 -12.42 -4.25
N LEU A 291 29.97 -12.14 -5.35
CA LEU A 291 29.99 -13.01 -6.52
C LEU A 291 31.39 -13.02 -7.16
N GLU A 292 31.99 -14.21 -7.22
CA GLU A 292 33.22 -14.48 -7.95
C GLU A 292 32.89 -15.10 -9.33
N GLY A 293 33.30 -14.45 -10.42
CA GLY A 293 32.99 -14.87 -11.79
C GLY A 293 31.57 -14.51 -12.26
N ALA A 294 31.11 -15.17 -13.33
CA ALA A 294 29.85 -14.86 -14.01
C ALA A 294 28.66 -15.75 -13.60
N GLY A 295 28.89 -16.74 -12.73
CA GLY A 295 27.93 -17.79 -12.43
C GLY A 295 27.87 -18.89 -13.51
N THR A 296 26.99 -19.87 -13.31
CA THR A 296 26.89 -21.08 -14.17
C THR A 296 25.71 -21.06 -15.15
N VAL A 297 24.78 -20.11 -15.00
CA VAL A 297 23.55 -20.03 -15.81
C VAL A 297 23.59 -18.74 -16.61
N THR A 298 23.36 -18.83 -17.93
CA THR A 298 23.29 -17.66 -18.80
C THR A 298 21.94 -16.95 -18.68
N GLN A 299 21.92 -15.65 -18.97
CA GLN A 299 20.67 -14.87 -18.95
C GLN A 299 19.67 -15.38 -20.01
N GLU A 300 20.16 -15.82 -21.16
CA GLU A 300 19.34 -16.33 -22.27
C GLU A 300 18.70 -17.68 -21.92
N ASP A 301 19.44 -18.59 -21.29
CA ASP A 301 18.93 -19.88 -20.83
C ASP A 301 17.87 -19.69 -19.74
N ALA A 302 18.14 -18.82 -18.77
CA ALA A 302 17.20 -18.51 -17.70
C ALA A 302 15.90 -17.89 -18.24
N ARG A 303 16.01 -16.96 -19.20
CA ARG A 303 14.86 -16.34 -19.86
C ARG A 303 14.04 -17.35 -20.64
N SER A 304 14.69 -18.17 -21.46
CA SER A 304 14.03 -19.19 -22.27
C SER A 304 13.29 -20.21 -21.40
N TRP A 305 13.92 -20.63 -20.28
CA TRP A 305 13.28 -21.47 -19.28
C TRP A 305 12.03 -20.81 -18.69
N ALA A 306 12.15 -19.58 -18.20
CA ALA A 306 11.04 -18.81 -17.63
C ALA A 306 9.86 -18.68 -18.61
N GLU A 307 10.15 -18.33 -19.86
CA GLU A 307 9.12 -18.18 -20.90
C GLU A 307 8.41 -19.51 -21.20
N ALA A 308 9.13 -20.64 -21.25
CA ALA A 308 8.53 -21.96 -21.42
C ALA A 308 7.66 -22.39 -20.21
N GLN A 309 8.09 -22.07 -19.00
CA GLN A 309 7.27 -22.26 -17.78
C GLN A 309 6.01 -21.39 -17.84
N TYR A 310 6.10 -20.17 -18.37
CA TYR A 310 4.93 -19.30 -18.53
C TYR A 310 3.92 -19.88 -19.49
N ASP A 311 4.37 -20.40 -20.63
CA ASP A 311 3.47 -20.99 -21.62
C ASP A 311 2.71 -22.19 -21.00
N THR A 312 3.41 -23.05 -20.27
CA THR A 312 2.79 -24.17 -19.52
C THR A 312 1.78 -23.67 -18.48
N PHE A 313 2.13 -22.63 -17.73
CA PHE A 313 1.29 -22.03 -16.71
C PHE A 313 0.03 -21.36 -17.31
N ALA A 314 0.18 -20.66 -18.43
CA ALA A 314 -0.89 -19.99 -19.14
C ALA A 314 -1.91 -20.99 -19.69
N GLU A 315 -1.43 -22.09 -20.26
CA GLU A 315 -2.29 -23.20 -20.72
C GLU A 315 -3.07 -23.81 -19.55
N ARG A 316 -2.40 -24.12 -18.42
CA ARG A 316 -3.07 -24.63 -17.21
C ARG A 316 -4.16 -23.67 -16.71
N ARG A 317 -3.87 -22.37 -16.68
CA ARG A 317 -4.83 -21.34 -16.26
C ARG A 317 -6.02 -21.26 -17.22
N ARG A 318 -5.79 -21.36 -18.54
CA ARG A 318 -6.85 -21.38 -19.55
C ARG A 318 -7.79 -22.57 -19.33
N LEU A 319 -7.23 -23.77 -19.19
CA LEU A 319 -8.00 -24.99 -18.93
C LEU A 319 -8.81 -24.91 -17.63
N GLN A 320 -8.23 -24.34 -16.55
CA GLN A 320 -8.96 -24.13 -15.30
C GLN A 320 -10.12 -23.14 -15.46
N ALA A 321 -9.92 -22.04 -16.20
CA ALA A 321 -10.96 -21.06 -16.45
C ALA A 321 -12.10 -21.66 -17.30
N GLU A 322 -11.78 -22.47 -18.30
CA GLU A 322 -12.76 -23.22 -19.10
C GLU A 322 -13.58 -24.16 -18.20
N GLN A 323 -12.93 -24.96 -17.34
CA GLN A 323 -13.61 -25.86 -16.41
C GLN A 323 -14.49 -25.12 -15.39
N THR A 324 -14.05 -23.96 -14.88
CA THR A 324 -14.87 -23.15 -13.97
C THR A 324 -16.08 -22.57 -14.68
N ALA A 325 -15.91 -22.06 -15.90
CA ALA A 325 -17.01 -21.53 -16.72
C ALA A 325 -18.02 -22.63 -17.07
N GLU A 326 -17.56 -23.83 -17.41
CA GLU A 326 -18.43 -24.99 -17.65
C GLU A 326 -19.21 -25.38 -16.39
N LYS A 327 -18.58 -25.41 -15.22
CA LYS A 327 -19.27 -25.69 -13.94
C LYS A 327 -20.34 -24.64 -13.65
N GLN A 328 -20.01 -23.36 -13.78
CA GLN A 328 -20.98 -22.26 -13.61
C GLN A 328 -22.14 -22.38 -14.59
N TYR A 329 -21.86 -22.67 -15.85
CA TYR A 329 -22.91 -22.88 -16.86
C TYR A 329 -23.84 -24.03 -16.49
N VAL A 330 -23.30 -25.16 -16.02
CA VAL A 330 -24.11 -26.30 -15.56
C VAL A 330 -24.94 -25.93 -14.32
N GLU A 331 -24.37 -25.21 -13.35
CA GLU A 331 -25.09 -24.72 -12.17
C GLU A 331 -26.22 -23.76 -12.54
N ASP A 332 -25.97 -22.84 -13.47
CA ASP A 332 -26.95 -21.90 -14.00
C ASP A 332 -28.09 -22.63 -14.70
N LEU A 333 -27.78 -23.61 -15.56
CA LEU A 333 -28.80 -24.46 -16.20
C LEU A 333 -29.63 -25.25 -15.17
N GLN A 334 -29.00 -25.82 -14.14
CA GLN A 334 -29.71 -26.53 -13.07
C GLN A 334 -30.62 -25.59 -12.27
N SER A 335 -30.15 -24.38 -11.96
CA SER A 335 -30.95 -23.37 -11.25
C SER A 335 -32.14 -22.90 -12.08
N ALA A 336 -31.94 -22.67 -13.38
CA ALA A 336 -33.00 -22.33 -14.32
C ALA A 336 -34.03 -23.45 -14.47
N SER A 337 -33.59 -24.71 -14.57
CA SER A 337 -34.47 -25.88 -14.62
C SER A 337 -35.32 -26.00 -13.35
N LYS A 338 -34.72 -25.85 -12.16
CA LYS A 338 -35.45 -25.86 -10.88
C LYS A 338 -36.47 -24.72 -10.78
N ALA A 339 -36.15 -23.53 -11.29
CA ALA A 339 -37.07 -22.39 -11.33
C ALA A 339 -38.26 -22.65 -12.27
N LEU A 340 -38.04 -23.33 -13.40
CA LEU A 340 -39.10 -23.74 -14.33
C LEU A 340 -40.01 -24.84 -13.74
N GLU A 341 -39.45 -25.82 -13.04
CA GLU A 341 -40.25 -26.83 -12.33
C GLU A 341 -41.09 -26.23 -11.20
N ALA A 342 -40.56 -25.23 -10.48
CA ALA A 342 -41.28 -24.50 -9.44
C ALA A 342 -42.43 -23.65 -10.00
N THR A 343 -42.31 -23.14 -11.23
CA THR A 343 -43.37 -22.36 -11.89
C THR A 343 -44.43 -23.24 -12.56
N GLY A 344 -44.07 -24.43 -13.06
CA GLY A 344 -45.00 -25.41 -13.64
C GLY A 344 -45.95 -26.07 -12.63
N LYS A 345 -45.67 -26.00 -11.32
CA LYS A 345 -46.51 -26.58 -10.25
C LYS A 345 -47.60 -25.64 -9.70
N LYS A 346 -47.80 -24.43 -10.25
CA LYS A 346 -48.93 -23.56 -9.84
C LYS A 346 -50.24 -24.05 -10.50
N PRO A 347 -51.27 -24.45 -9.72
CA PRO A 347 -52.53 -24.92 -10.30
C PRO A 347 -53.26 -23.76 -11.00
N LEU A 348 -53.73 -24.04 -12.23
CA LEU A 348 -54.53 -23.10 -13.03
C LEU A 348 -55.73 -22.55 -12.23
N PRO A 349 -55.96 -21.22 -12.19
CA PRO A 349 -57.08 -20.66 -11.44
C PRO A 349 -58.41 -21.09 -12.09
N LYS A 350 -59.28 -21.72 -11.29
CA LYS A 350 -60.66 -22.09 -11.69
C LYS A 350 -61.39 -20.84 -12.21
N ARG A 351 -61.70 -20.82 -13.51
CA ARG A 351 -62.62 -19.86 -14.14
C ARG A 351 -63.96 -19.85 -13.39
N ARG A 352 -64.25 -18.77 -12.66
CA ARG A 352 -65.60 -18.50 -12.13
C ARG A 352 -66.53 -18.18 -13.30
N GLY A 353 -67.47 -19.08 -13.55
CA GLY A 353 -68.57 -18.85 -14.49
C GLY A 353 -69.44 -17.69 -14.01
N ARG A 354 -69.61 -16.69 -14.88
CA ARG A 354 -70.67 -15.68 -14.80
C ARG A 354 -72.01 -16.40 -14.95
N LYS A 355 -72.92 -16.23 -13.99
CA LYS A 355 -74.36 -16.36 -14.27
C LYS A 355 -75.04 -15.05 -13.90
N ALA A 356 -75.85 -14.62 -14.86
CA ALA A 356 -76.75 -13.47 -14.84
C ALA A 356 -77.93 -13.69 -13.88
#